data_AF-F3FYX7-F1
#
_entry.id   AF-F3FYX7-F1
#
_cell.length_a   1.000
_cell.length_b   1.000
_cell.length_c   1.000
_cell.angle_alpha   90.00
_cell.angle_beta   90.00
_cell.angle_gamma   90.00
#
_symmetry.space_group_name_H-M   'P 1'
#
loop_
_entity.id
_entity.type
_entity.pdbx_description
1 polymer ?
#
loop_
_entity_poly.entity_id
_entity_poly.type
_entity_poly.pdbx_seq_one_letter_code
_entity_poly.pdbx_strand_id
1 'polypeptide(L)' 'MAYFTADSQVSFDVLREHLLAQLPNYMVPTAYVLLESLPLTPNGKL' A
#
# COMPACT_ATOMS: atom_id res chain seq x y z
N MET A 1 -4.19 -2.90 -7.74
CA MET A 1 -4.54 -1.93 -6.68
C MET A 1 -3.97 -2.43 -5.37
N ALA A 2 -3.55 -1.55 -4.46
CA ALA A 2 -2.99 -1.92 -3.15
C ALA A 2 -3.65 -1.13 -2.02
N TYR A 3 -3.74 -1.75 -0.84
CA TYR A 3 -4.25 -1.15 0.40
C TYR A 3 -3.10 -1.03 1.38
N PHE A 4 -3.02 0.08 2.11
CA PHE A 4 -1.97 0.31 3.10
C PHE A 4 -2.49 1.18 4.24
N THR A 5 -1.81 1.11 5.38
CA THR A 5 -2.00 2.01 6.52
C THR A 5 -0.74 2.84 6.70
N ALA A 6 -0.87 4.04 7.26
CA ALA A 6 0.26 4.92 7.54
C ALA A 6 -0.05 5.83 8.73
N ASP A 7 0.92 6.03 9.60
CA ASP A 7 0.78 6.91 10.78
C ASP A 7 0.85 8.40 10.41
N SER A 8 1.27 8.71 9.18
CA SER A 8 1.37 10.07 8.65
C SER A 8 1.07 10.10 7.16
N GLN A 9 0.84 11.30 6.63
CA GLN A 9 0.52 11.48 5.22
C GLN A 9 1.72 11.13 4.34
N VAL A 10 1.56 10.12 3.47
CA VAL A 10 2.56 9.68 2.50
C VAL A 10 2.10 10.06 1.09
N SER A 11 2.99 10.68 0.30
CA SER A 11 2.72 10.98 -1.11
C SER A 11 2.82 9.73 -1.98
N PHE A 12 1.90 9.55 -2.92
CA PHE A 12 1.88 8.38 -3.81
C PHE A 12 3.13 8.26 -4.69
N ASP A 13 3.71 9.37 -5.14
CA ASP A 13 4.90 9.35 -5.99
C ASP A 13 6.11 8.75 -5.26
N VAL A 14 6.35 9.17 -4.01
CA VAL A 14 7.43 8.61 -3.17
C VAL A 14 7.22 7.11 -2.93
N LEU A 15 5.99 6.68 -2.65
CA LEU A 15 5.70 5.26 -2.46
C LEU A 15 5.96 4.45 -3.74
N ARG A 16 5.53 4.99 -4.89
CA ARG A 16 5.74 4.36 -6.20
C ARG A 16 7.22 4.25 -6.54
N GLU A 17 8.00 5.32 -6.38
CA GLU A 17 9.44 5.32 -6.63
C GLU A 17 10.16 4.32 -5.73
N HIS A 18 9.79 4.26 -4.45
CA HIS A 18 10.35 3.31 -3.50
C HIS A 18 10.10 1.85 -3.90
N LEU A 19 8.91 1.54 -4.42
CA LEU A 19 8.56 0.21 -4.90
C LEU A 19 9.27 -0.12 -6.22
N LEU A 20 9.41 0.84 -7.14
CA LEU A 20 10.13 0.65 -8.42
C LEU A 20 11.62 0.34 -8.21
N ALA A 21 12.22 0.83 -7.12
CA ALA A 21 13.60 0.52 -6.79
C ALA A 21 13.82 -0.94 -6.34
N GLN A 22 12.76 -1.65 -5.92
CA GLN A 22 12.84 -2.98 -5.31
C GLN A 22 12.06 -4.05 -6.07
N LEU A 23 11.09 -3.65 -6.89
CA LEU A 23 10.17 -4.54 -7.58
C LEU A 23 10.19 -4.29 -9.09
N PRO A 24 9.99 -5.33 -9.91
CA PRO A 24 9.70 -5.15 -11.33
C PRO A 24 8.46 -4.27 -11.56
N ASN A 25 8.45 -3.50 -12.66
CA ASN A 25 7.38 -2.56 -13.01
C ASN A 25 5.96 -3.17 -12.94
N TYR A 26 5.80 -4.44 -13.34
CA TYR A 26 4.48 -5.09 -13.37
C TYR A 26 3.94 -5.47 -11.97
N MET A 27 4.79 -5.44 -10.94
CA MET A 27 4.38 -5.67 -9.55
C MET A 27 4.01 -4.36 -8.83
N VAL A 28 4.32 -3.20 -9.42
CA VAL A 28 4.03 -1.90 -8.82
C VAL A 28 2.54 -1.56 -9.01
N PRO A 29 1.77 -1.33 -7.93
CA PRO A 29 0.36 -1.01 -8.03
C PRO A 29 0.10 0.28 -8.83
N THR A 30 -0.98 0.28 -9.60
CA THR A 30 -1.47 1.44 -10.35
C THR A 30 -2.43 2.32 -9.55
N ALA A 31 -2.91 1.85 -8.40
CA ALA A 31 -3.79 2.59 -7.50
C ALA A 31 -3.55 2.14 -6.06
N TYR A 32 -3.64 3.09 -5.14
CA TYR A 32 -3.40 2.92 -3.72
C TYR A 32 -4.58 3.45 -2.93
N VAL A 33 -4.95 2.75 -1.86
CA VAL A 33 -6.01 3.16 -0.94
C VAL A 33 -5.43 3.17 0.46
N LEU A 34 -5.41 4.35 1.08
CA LEU A 34 -5.04 4.51 2.48
C LEU A 34 -6.24 4.09 3.34
N LEU A 35 -5.99 3.20 4.29
CA LEU A 35 -6.96 2.78 5.30
C LEU A 35 -6.46 3.25 6.68
N GLU A 36 -7.39 3.57 7.58
CA GLU A 36 -7.04 3.82 8.99
C GLU A 36 -6.60 2.54 9.69
N SER A 37 -7.21 1.40 9.32
CA SER A 37 -6.82 0.08 9.79
C SER A 37 -7.12 -0.97 8.73
N LEU A 38 -6.34 -2.05 8.73
CA LEU A 38 -6.60 -3.17 7.83
C LEU A 38 -7.83 -3.95 8.31
N PRO A 39 -8.76 -4.29 7.41
CA PRO A 39 -9.93 -5.06 7.78
C PRO A 39 -9.48 -6.47 8.19
N LEU A 40 -9.89 -6.89 9.38
CA LEU A 40 -9.63 -8.23 9.88
C LEU A 40 -10.91 -9.05 9.78
N THR A 41 -10.76 -10.31 9.38
CA THR A 41 -11.80 -11.32 9.58
C THR A 41 -12.07 -11.52 11.08
N PRO A 42 -13.22 -12.12 11.48
CA PRO A 42 -13.53 -12.38 12.88
C PRO A 42 -12.46 -13.20 13.64
N ASN A 43 -11.67 -14.00 12.91
CA ASN A 43 -10.55 -14.76 13.45
C ASN A 43 -9.21 -14.00 13.42
N GLY A 44 -9.23 -12.69 13.14
CA GLY A 44 -8.04 -11.83 13.13
C GLY A 44 -7.13 -11.97 11.92
N LYS A 45 -7.55 -12.68 10.86
CA LYS A 45 -6.78 -12.77 9.61
C LYS A 45 -7.05 -11.57 8.72
N LEU A 46 -6.01 -11.13 8.02
CA LEU A 46 -6.12 -10.22 6.88
C LEU A 46 -6.66 -10.96 5.64
#